data_AF-A0A0S2S964-F1
#
_entry.id   AF-A0A0S2S964-F1
#
_cell.length_a   1.000
_cell.length_b   1.000
_cell.length_c   1.000
_cell.angle_alpha   90.00
_cell.angle_beta   90.00
_cell.angle_gamma   90.00
#
_symmetry.space_group_name_H-M   'P 1'
#
loop_
_entity.id
_entity.type
_entity.pdbx_description
1 polymer ?
#
loop_
_entity_poly.entity_id
_entity_poly.type
_entity_poly.pdbx_seq_one_letter_code
_entity_poly.pdbx_strand_id
1 'polypeptide(L)'
;MELENKVRRYYQLKQKQKEIEGELTDLRNDITAHCAQQGVADWEIGSYRVKVVQQHRKEYDHTKLYDSLPDPQLWRLFSKPDTSKIASLLKLKVIAEEQIKDAVSLKTVTLLQVDKNKM
;
A
#
# COMPACT_ATOMS: atom_id res chain seq x y z
N MET A 1 8.48 -39.84 -2.67
CA MET A 1 9.64 -39.01 -3.11
C MET A 1 9.23 -37.79 -3.95
N GLU A 2 8.34 -37.88 -4.95
CA GLU A 2 8.00 -36.70 -5.78
C GLU A 2 7.44 -35.50 -5.00
N LEU A 3 6.52 -35.75 -4.06
CA LEU A 3 5.91 -34.67 -3.28
C LEU A 3 6.92 -33.99 -2.35
N GLU A 4 7.82 -34.76 -1.75
CA GLU A 4 8.88 -34.23 -0.89
C GLU A 4 9.82 -33.30 -1.67
N ASN A 5 10.20 -33.67 -2.90
CA ASN A 5 10.99 -32.82 -3.78
C ASN A 5 10.25 -31.53 -4.17
N LYS A 6 8.94 -31.61 -4.42
CA LYS A 6 8.09 -30.43 -4.70
C LYS A 6 8.00 -29.50 -3.48
N VAL A 7 7.78 -30.04 -2.28
CA VAL A 7 7.74 -29.28 -1.02
C VAL A 7 9.08 -28.61 -0.74
N ARG A 8 10.19 -29.33 -0.92
CA ARG A 8 11.55 -28.79 -0.76
C ARG A 8 11.80 -27.63 -1.74
N ARG A 9 11.42 -27.81 -3.01
CA ARG A 9 11.56 -26.75 -4.02
C ARG A 9 10.70 -25.53 -3.69
N TYR A 10 9.46 -25.74 -3.24
CA TYR A 10 8.58 -24.67 -2.81
C TYR A 10 9.20 -23.86 -1.66
N TYR A 11 9.72 -24.54 -0.63
CA TYR A 11 10.38 -23.88 0.50
C TYR A 11 11.60 -23.05 0.07
N GLN A 12 12.44 -23.60 -0.80
CA GLN A 12 13.59 -22.87 -1.36
C GLN A 12 13.17 -21.62 -2.14
N LEU A 13 12.15 -21.74 -2.99
CA LEU A 13 11.61 -20.59 -3.72
C LEU A 13 11.03 -19.54 -2.77
N LYS A 14 10.38 -19.95 -1.69
CA LYS A 14 9.90 -19.03 -0.65
C LYS A 14 11.02 -18.30 0.08
N GLN A 15 12.17 -18.94 0.32
CA GLN A 15 13.32 -18.26 0.91
C GLN A 15 13.92 -17.25 -0.07
N LYS A 16 14.13 -17.64 -1.34
CA LYS A 16 14.57 -16.72 -2.38
C LYS A 16 13.63 -15.55 -2.59
N GLN A 17 12.32 -15.79 -2.51
CA GLN A 17 11.33 -14.72 -2.56
C GLN A 17 11.59 -13.67 -1.47
N LYS A 18 11.84 -14.10 -0.23
CA LYS A 18 12.14 -13.18 0.88
C LYS A 18 13.44 -12.41 0.66
N GLU A 19 14.48 -13.07 0.17
CA GLU A 19 15.77 -12.42 -0.15
C GLU A 19 15.58 -11.34 -1.21
N ILE A 20 14.88 -11.66 -2.31
CA ILE A 20 14.56 -10.72 -3.39
C ILE A 20 13.69 -9.56 -2.89
N GLU A 21 12.67 -9.85 -2.06
CA GLU A 21 11.82 -8.82 -1.46
C GLU A 21 12.62 -7.86 -0.56
N GLY A 22 13.62 -8.39 0.18
CA GLY A 22 14.56 -7.59 0.96
C GLY A 22 15.42 -6.69 0.07
N GLU A 23 16.09 -7.27 -0.93
CA GLU A 23 16.94 -6.53 -1.86
C GLU A 23 16.17 -5.43 -2.61
N LEU A 24 14.94 -5.72 -3.07
CA LEU A 24 14.07 -4.73 -3.71
C LEU A 24 13.66 -3.60 -2.74
N THR A 25 13.50 -3.91 -1.45
CA THR A 25 13.18 -2.91 -0.43
C THR A 25 14.36 -1.99 -0.19
N ASP A 26 15.57 -2.54 -0.06
CA ASP A 26 16.79 -1.76 0.13
C ASP A 26 17.05 -0.85 -1.08
N LEU A 27 16.99 -1.40 -2.30
CA LEU A 27 17.13 -0.63 -3.54
C LEU A 27 16.09 0.49 -3.65
N ARG A 28 14.84 0.22 -3.28
CA ARG A 28 13.78 1.25 -3.28
C ARG A 28 14.13 2.38 -2.32
N ASN A 29 14.59 2.06 -1.11
CA ASN A 29 14.96 3.06 -0.12
C ASN A 29 16.11 3.93 -0.62
N ASP A 30 17.15 3.31 -1.21
CA ASP A 30 18.29 4.03 -1.76
C ASP A 30 17.89 4.96 -2.92
N ILE A 31 17.10 4.46 -3.87
CA ILE A 31 16.65 5.25 -5.03
C ILE A 31 15.78 6.42 -4.57
N THR A 32 14.81 6.17 -3.68
CA THR A 32 13.92 7.24 -3.19
C THR A 32 14.65 8.26 -2.32
N ALA A 33 15.63 7.86 -1.53
CA ALA A 33 16.51 8.77 -0.78
C ALA A 33 17.33 9.64 -1.74
N HIS A 34 17.87 9.07 -2.81
CA HIS A 34 18.61 9.81 -3.84
C HIS A 34 17.71 10.84 -4.55
N CYS A 35 16.51 10.44 -4.97
CA CYS A 35 15.49 11.35 -5.53
C CYS A 35 15.18 12.51 -4.57
N ALA A 36 14.97 12.20 -3.29
CA ALA A 36 14.63 13.19 -2.27
C ALA A 36 15.77 14.20 -2.05
N GLN A 37 17.03 13.75 -2.04
CA GLN A 37 18.20 14.63 -1.91
C GLN A 37 18.35 15.58 -3.11
N GLN A 38 18.04 15.12 -4.32
CA GLN A 38 18.14 15.93 -5.53
C GLN A 38 16.89 16.79 -5.79
N GLY A 39 15.79 16.54 -5.08
CA GLY A 39 14.50 17.18 -5.34
C GLY A 39 13.88 16.79 -6.68
N VAL A 40 14.29 15.65 -7.26
CA VAL A 40 13.85 15.19 -8.59
C VAL A 40 12.83 14.07 -8.44
N ALA A 41 11.64 14.25 -9.03
CA ALA A 41 10.55 13.28 -8.99
C ALA A 41 10.47 12.40 -10.25
N ASP A 42 11.16 12.77 -11.33
CA ASP A 42 11.19 12.06 -12.61
C ASP A 42 12.58 12.22 -13.22
N TRP A 43 13.27 11.11 -13.45
CA TRP A 43 14.59 11.10 -14.07
C TRP A 43 14.71 9.99 -15.11
N GLU A 44 15.64 10.15 -16.04
CA GLU A 44 16.10 9.08 -16.93
C GLU A 44 17.56 8.73 -16.63
N ILE A 45 17.83 7.44 -16.44
CA ILE A 45 19.17 6.89 -16.23
C ILE A 45 19.39 5.70 -17.17
N GLY A 46 20.29 5.87 -18.14
CA GLY A 46 20.52 4.88 -19.19
C GLY A 46 19.23 4.56 -19.96
N SER A 47 18.81 3.28 -19.95
CA SER A 47 17.56 2.83 -20.58
C SER A 47 16.37 2.77 -19.63
N TYR A 48 16.45 3.40 -18.46
CA TYR A 48 15.41 3.35 -17.43
C TYR A 48 14.88 4.74 -17.11
N ARG A 49 13.57 4.86 -16.98
CA ARG A 49 12.90 6.03 -16.43
C ARG A 49 12.46 5.72 -15.00
N VAL A 50 12.85 6.57 -14.07
CA VAL A 50 12.51 6.43 -12.66
C VAL A 50 11.59 7.57 -12.27
N LYS A 51 10.44 7.23 -11.70
CA LYS A 51 9.45 8.19 -11.23
C LYS A 51 9.11 7.92 -9.78
N VAL A 52 9.21 8.97 -8.97
CA VAL A 52 8.82 8.97 -7.56
C VAL A 52 7.52 9.75 -7.43
N VAL A 53 6.44 9.04 -7.15
CA VAL A 53 5.10 9.61 -7.02
C VAL A 53 4.69 9.61 -5.56
N GLN A 54 4.37 10.78 -5.02
CA GLN A 54 3.71 10.86 -3.73
C GLN A 54 2.23 10.51 -3.91
N GLN A 55 1.79 9.45 -3.25
CA GLN A 55 0.38 9.08 -3.19
C GLN A 55 -0.15 9.31 -1.79
N HIS A 56 -1.30 9.97 -1.68
CA HIS A 56 -2.01 10.07 -0.42
C HIS A 56 -2.93 8.85 -0.29
N ARG A 57 -2.59 7.95 0.64
CA ARG A 57 -3.45 6.83 0.99
C ARG A 57 -4.26 7.22 2.22
N LYS A 58 -5.59 7.10 2.11
CA LYS A 58 -6.48 7.18 3.28
C LYS A 58 -6.28 5.92 4.11
N GLU A 59 -5.73 6.08 5.31
CA GLU A 59 -5.81 5.10 6.38
C GLU A 59 -6.98 5.45 7.29
N TYR A 60 -7.62 4.43 7.82
CA TYR A 60 -8.83 4.57 8.61
C TYR A 60 -8.59 3.96 9.99
N ASP A 61 -8.69 4.77 11.03
CA ASP A 61 -8.64 4.31 12.41
C ASP A 61 -9.97 3.62 12.76
N HIS A 62 -9.91 2.30 12.91
CA HIS A 62 -11.10 1.48 13.16
C HIS A 62 -11.79 1.80 14.48
N THR A 63 -11.04 2.19 15.50
CA THR A 63 -11.59 2.53 16.81
C THR A 63 -12.37 3.83 16.72
N LYS A 64 -11.75 4.87 16.15
CA LYS A 64 -12.43 6.16 15.97
C LYS A 64 -13.59 6.08 14.98
N LEU A 65 -13.45 5.27 13.93
CA LEU A 65 -14.55 5.00 13.00
C LEU A 65 -15.72 4.31 13.70
N TYR A 66 -15.44 3.43 14.67
CA TYR A 66 -16.46 2.78 15.48
C TYR A 66 -17.26 3.79 16.28
N ASP A 67 -16.55 4.67 16.98
CA ASP A 67 -17.15 5.70 17.84
C ASP A 67 -17.91 6.78 17.05
N SER A 68 -17.58 6.95 15.76
CA SER A 68 -18.18 7.95 14.89
C SER A 68 -19.46 7.47 14.17
N LEU A 69 -19.85 6.20 14.35
CA LEU A 69 -21.04 5.67 13.69
C LEU A 69 -22.33 5.98 14.43
N PRO A 70 -23.43 6.23 13.69
CA PRO A 70 -24.74 6.44 14.29
C PRO A 70 -25.37 5.15 14.86
N ASP A 71 -25.01 3.97 14.34
CA ASP A 71 -25.53 2.67 14.82
C ASP A 71 -24.43 1.60 14.92
N PRO A 72 -24.13 1.09 16.12
CA PRO A 72 -23.19 -0.02 16.36
C PRO A 72 -23.52 -1.33 15.65
N GLN A 73 -24.80 -1.59 15.30
CA GLN A 73 -25.21 -2.82 14.60
C GLN A 73 -24.68 -2.86 13.15
N LEU A 74 -24.45 -1.70 12.52
CA LEU A 74 -23.91 -1.61 11.16
C LEU A 74 -22.51 -2.24 11.07
N TRP A 75 -21.70 -2.14 12.13
CA TRP A 75 -20.37 -2.76 12.20
C TRP A 75 -20.39 -4.28 12.19
N ARG A 76 -21.41 -4.91 12.78
CA ARG A 76 -21.51 -6.38 12.83
C ARG A 76 -21.63 -6.99 11.43
N LEU A 77 -22.18 -6.24 10.47
CA LEU A 77 -22.27 -6.64 9.07
C LEU A 77 -20.91 -6.57 8.35
N PHE A 78 -20.00 -5.73 8.84
CA PHE A 78 -18.67 -5.51 8.29
C PHE A 78 -17.60 -6.03 9.25
N SER A 79 -17.59 -7.34 9.47
CA SER A 79 -16.67 -8.11 10.36
C SER A 79 -15.19 -7.67 10.37
N LYS A 80 -14.72 -7.01 9.30
CA LYS A 80 -13.53 -6.16 9.30
C LYS A 80 -13.78 -4.91 8.44
N PRO A 81 -13.54 -3.69 8.94
CA PRO A 81 -13.45 -2.50 8.10
C PRO A 81 -12.34 -2.63 7.08
N ASP A 82 -12.72 -2.72 5.82
CA ASP A 82 -11.81 -2.49 4.71
C ASP A 82 -12.16 -1.16 4.07
N THR A 83 -11.14 -0.48 3.52
CA THR A 83 -11.23 0.79 2.77
C THR A 83 -12.44 0.79 1.80
N SER A 84 -12.69 -0.33 1.12
CA SER A 84 -13.79 -0.50 0.16
C SER A 84 -15.18 -0.44 0.80
N LYS A 85 -15.33 -0.94 2.04
CA LYS A 85 -16.60 -0.93 2.80
C LYS A 85 -16.92 0.48 3.29
N ILE A 86 -15.91 1.19 3.78
CA ILE A 86 -16.06 2.60 4.21
C ILE A 86 -16.43 3.48 3.01
N ALA A 87 -15.78 3.28 1.86
CA ALA A 87 -16.15 3.96 0.62
C ALA A 87 -17.59 3.67 0.19
N SER A 88 -18.06 2.44 0.40
CA SER A 88 -19.44 2.05 0.10
C SER A 88 -20.43 2.74 1.04
N LEU A 89 -20.14 2.84 2.34
CA LEU A 89 -20.99 3.52 3.32
C LEU A 89 -21.10 5.02 3.07
N LEU A 90 -19.99 5.67 2.70
CA LEU A 90 -19.98 7.07 2.27
C LEU A 90 -20.82 7.27 1.00
N LYS A 91 -20.65 6.39 0.00
CA LYS A 91 -21.41 6.44 -1.26
C LYS A 91 -22.91 6.26 -1.04
N LEU A 92 -23.27 5.37 -0.12
CA LEU A 92 -24.66 5.12 0.28
C LEU A 92 -25.21 6.19 1.25
N LYS A 93 -24.40 7.20 1.61
CA LYS A 93 -24.75 8.28 2.56
C LYS A 93 -25.22 7.78 3.92
N VAL A 94 -24.76 6.58 4.32
CA VAL A 94 -25.03 6.00 5.65
C VAL A 94 -24.18 6.70 6.70
N ILE A 95 -23.00 7.20 6.30
CA ILE A 95 -22.07 7.97 7.11
C ILE A 95 -21.64 9.21 6.32
N ALA A 96 -21.40 10.33 6.99
CA ALA A 96 -20.89 11.56 6.36
C ALA A 96 -19.36 11.65 6.46
N GLU A 97 -18.72 12.36 5.53
CA GLU A 97 -17.26 12.57 5.56
C GLU A 97 -16.84 13.34 6.82
N GLU A 98 -17.66 14.27 7.28
CA GLU A 98 -17.45 15.06 8.50
C GLU A 98 -17.42 14.18 9.76
N GLN A 99 -18.24 13.12 9.81
CA GLN A 99 -18.31 12.23 10.96
C GLN A 99 -17.05 11.40 11.12
N ILE A 100 -16.44 10.99 10.00
CA ILE A 100 -15.25 10.14 10.03
C ILE A 100 -13.94 10.93 9.94
N LYS A 101 -13.99 12.25 9.88
CA LYS A 101 -12.82 13.11 9.63
C LYS A 101 -11.68 12.85 10.62
N ASP A 102 -12.00 12.66 11.90
CA ASP A 102 -11.01 12.37 12.96
C ASP A 102 -10.50 10.92 12.93
N ALA A 103 -11.18 10.06 12.17
CA ALA A 103 -10.83 8.67 11.94
C ALA A 103 -10.13 8.44 10.58
N VAL A 104 -10.03 9.46 9.72
CA VAL A 104 -9.27 9.41 8.47
C VAL A 104 -7.91 10.06 8.67
N SER A 105 -6.84 9.29 8.46
CA SER A 105 -5.50 9.83 8.33
C SER A 105 -5.03 9.73 6.89
N LEU A 106 -4.46 10.82 6.36
CA LEU A 106 -3.79 10.81 5.08
C LEU A 106 -2.33 10.44 5.31
N LYS A 107 -1.96 9.23 4.89
CA LYS A 107 -0.56 8.81 4.88
C LYS A 107 0.01 9.05 3.51
N THR A 108 1.06 9.87 3.46
CA THR A 108 1.85 10.04 2.24
C THR A 108 2.70 8.79 2.05
N VAL A 109 2.46 8.08 0.96
CA VAL A 109 3.25 6.92 0.56
C VAL A 109 4.01 7.30 -0.69
N THR A 110 5.33 7.13 -0.64
CA THR A 110 6.21 7.35 -1.79
C THR A 110 6.22 6.10 -2.65
N LEU A 111 5.65 6.14 -3.85
CA LEU A 111 5.66 5.06 -4.81
C LEU A 111 6.83 5.25 -5.78
N LEU A 112 7.72 4.25 -5.85
CA LEU A 112 8.78 4.18 -6.85
C LEU A 112 8.27 3.40 -8.08
N GLN A 113 8.35 4.02 -9.25
CA GLN A 113 8.07 3.41 -10.54
C GLN A 113 9.35 3.41 -11.36
N VAL A 114 9.72 2.25 -11.91
CA VAL A 114 10.88 2.11 -12.78
C VAL A 114 10.41 1.42 -14.05
N ASP A 115 10.45 2.15 -15.16
CA ASP A 115 10.09 1.66 -16.48
C ASP A 115 11.34 1.53 -17.34
N LYS A 116 11.44 0.45 -18.11
CA LYS A 116 12.47 0.35 -19.14
C LYS A 116 11.98 1.11 -20.37
N ASN A 117 12.71 2.16 -20.75
CA ASN A 117 12.46 2.86 -22.00
C ASN A 117 12.65 1.85 -23.14
N LYS A 118 11.58 1.59 -23.88
CA LYS A 118 11.66 0.86 -25.15
C LYS A 118 12.33 1.82 -26.14
N MET A 119 13.60 1.57 -26.43
CA MET A 119 14.23 2.07 -27.66
C MET A 119 13.51 1.47 -28.87
#